data_AF-A0A1Q7FMY4-F1
#
_entry.id   AF-A0A1Q7FMY4-F1
#
_cell.length_a   1.000
_cell.length_b   1.000
_cell.length_c   1.000
_cell.angle_alpha   90.00
_cell.angle_beta   90.00
_cell.angle_gamma   90.00
#
_symmetry.space_group_name_H-M   'P 1'
#
loop_
_entity.id
_entity.type
_entity.pdbx_description
1 polymer ?
#
loop_
_entity_poly.entity_id
_entity_poly.type
_entity_poly.pdbx_seq_one_letter_code
_entity_poly.pdbx_strand_id
1 'polypeptide(L)'
;MRVTVLAVSTLILGGIGFVVTTPGESGAPTMRDPQTAGQVSQLEKILKDQSIWGDDAIRLFASIDRWKEAGQTSILVYADRVVGGTKWETAGRARETAARISQAMQRPRNKLSPGFLAAYQGVLEKRIPSGQVQSSRFMEDDSFRVQWSPEGAVFLKPLTLRAVMDAYGPPEKSATEVVQAHGDRRPAVLTISEYANGAVGFVQSDLAPDPSAVDRVILDVTAVEHAVFAAQR
;
A
#
# COMPACT_ATOMS: atom_id res chain seq x y z
N MET A 1 33.10 -2.64 -29.74
CA MET A 1 31.97 -1.73 -29.93
C MET A 1 31.56 -1.23 -28.54
N ARG A 2 31.94 0.00 -28.18
CA ARG A 2 31.69 0.56 -26.83
C ARG A 2 30.37 1.31 -26.88
N VAL A 3 29.35 0.81 -26.20
CA VAL A 3 28.09 1.52 -26.02
C VAL A 3 28.17 2.28 -24.71
N THR A 4 28.38 3.59 -24.80
CA THR A 4 28.30 4.51 -23.68
C THR A 4 26.82 4.73 -23.36
N VAL A 5 26.33 4.15 -22.27
CA VAL A 5 24.98 4.42 -21.76
C VAL A 5 25.04 5.68 -20.91
N LEU A 6 24.43 6.75 -21.40
CA LEU A 6 24.21 7.99 -20.65
C LEU A 6 23.15 7.74 -19.56
N ALA A 7 23.57 7.82 -18.30
CA ALA A 7 22.66 7.90 -17.16
C ALA A 7 22.04 9.31 -17.14
N VAL A 8 20.74 9.41 -17.40
CA VAL A 8 19.96 10.63 -17.17
C VAL A 8 19.47 10.58 -15.72
N SER A 9 20.24 11.19 -14.82
CA SER A 9 19.80 11.45 -13.45
C SER A 9 18.85 12.65 -13.46
N THR A 10 17.55 12.40 -13.34
CA THR A 10 16.58 13.48 -13.10
C THR A 10 16.59 13.79 -11.60
N LEU A 11 17.43 14.76 -11.23
CA LEU A 11 17.32 15.51 -9.98
C LEU A 11 16.00 16.29 -10.00
N ILE A 12 15.08 15.97 -9.09
CA ILE A 12 13.98 16.87 -8.75
C ILE A 12 14.58 17.99 -7.89
N LEU A 13 15.02 19.05 -8.56
CA LEU A 13 15.38 20.33 -7.95
C LEU A 13 14.09 21.02 -7.51
N GLY A 14 14.00 21.30 -6.20
CA GLY A 14 12.98 22.15 -5.61
C GLY A 14 13.04 23.55 -6.21
N GLY A 15 12.04 23.89 -7.02
CA GLY A 15 11.79 25.26 -7.45
C GLY A 15 11.09 26.02 -6.33
N ILE A 16 11.83 26.93 -5.68
CA ILE A 16 11.25 27.98 -4.85
C ILE A 16 10.65 29.02 -5.80
N GLY A 17 9.35 28.91 -6.06
CA GLY A 17 8.58 29.96 -6.72
C GLY A 17 8.16 31.01 -5.71
N PHE A 18 8.71 32.22 -5.83
CA PHE A 18 8.14 33.41 -5.18
C PHE A 18 6.79 33.72 -5.83
N VAL A 19 5.70 33.61 -5.07
CA VAL A 19 4.39 34.10 -5.46
C VAL A 19 4.23 35.52 -4.93
N VAL A 20 4.04 36.47 -5.85
CA VAL A 20 3.66 37.85 -5.57
C VAL A 20 2.18 37.86 -5.16
N THR A 21 1.91 38.20 -3.90
CA THR A 21 0.55 38.37 -3.37
C THR A 21 0.01 39.75 -3.72
N THR A 22 -1.09 39.77 -4.47
CA THR A 22 -1.99 40.93 -4.60
C THR A 22 -3.07 40.86 -3.52
N PRO A 23 -3.39 41.96 -2.82
CA PRO A 23 -4.52 42.01 -1.91
C PRO A 23 -5.78 42.48 -2.65
N GLY A 24 -6.76 41.59 -2.80
CA GLY A 24 -8.13 41.90 -3.25
C GLY A 24 -9.00 40.69 -2.93
N GLU A 25 -9.68 40.69 -1.78
CA GLU A 25 -11.03 41.25 -1.54
C GLU A 25 -12.13 40.19 -1.70
N SER A 26 -13.05 40.23 -0.73
CA SER A 26 -14.39 39.66 -0.73
C SER A 26 -14.55 38.20 -0.32
N GLY A 27 -14.78 38.03 0.98
CA GLY A 27 -15.25 36.80 1.59
C GLY A 27 -16.68 36.45 1.14
N ALA A 28 -16.78 35.37 0.37
CA ALA A 28 -17.98 34.55 0.38
C ALA A 28 -17.86 33.56 1.56
N PRO A 29 -18.92 33.37 2.37
CA PRO A 29 -18.92 32.31 3.37
C PRO A 29 -18.83 30.98 2.62
N THR A 30 -17.68 30.32 2.71
CA THR A 30 -17.54 28.92 2.31
C THR A 30 -18.56 28.14 3.13
N MET A 31 -19.68 27.80 2.50
CA MET A 31 -20.59 26.78 2.99
C MET A 31 -19.73 25.55 3.23
N ARG A 32 -19.41 25.29 4.50
CA ARG A 32 -18.89 23.99 4.91
C ARG A 32 -19.97 23.01 4.54
N ASP A 33 -19.72 22.23 3.49
CA ASP A 33 -20.53 21.06 3.23
C ASP A 33 -20.63 20.28 4.53
N PRO A 34 -21.85 19.98 5.01
CA PRO A 34 -22.04 19.12 6.16
C PRO A 34 -21.60 17.73 5.74
N GLN A 35 -20.29 17.45 5.85
CA GLN A 35 -19.74 16.10 5.79
C GLN A 35 -20.50 15.29 6.84
N THR A 36 -21.39 14.48 6.30
CA THR A 36 -22.48 13.84 7.00
C THR A 36 -21.87 12.81 7.94
N ALA A 37 -22.07 13.02 9.24
CA ALA A 37 -21.83 12.01 10.25
C ALA A 37 -22.68 10.77 9.89
N GLY A 38 -22.06 9.77 9.25
CA GLY A 38 -22.72 8.56 8.79
C GLY A 38 -22.21 7.96 7.48
N GLN A 39 -21.42 8.69 6.67
CA GLN A 39 -20.88 8.12 5.43
C GLN A 39 -19.61 7.31 5.74
N VAL A 40 -19.70 5.98 5.60
CA VAL A 40 -18.53 5.09 5.63
C VAL A 40 -17.57 5.55 4.54
N SER A 41 -16.33 5.91 4.92
CA SER A 41 -15.33 6.39 3.98
C SER A 41 -15.05 5.33 2.91
N GLN A 42 -14.72 5.75 1.68
CA GLN A 42 -14.41 4.82 0.60
C GLN A 42 -13.26 3.88 0.97
N LEU A 43 -12.25 4.40 1.67
CA LEU A 43 -11.14 3.61 2.24
C LEU A 43 -11.69 2.48 3.11
N GLU A 44 -12.55 2.83 4.07
CA GLU A 44 -13.13 1.85 5.00
C GLU A 44 -14.00 0.81 4.29
N LYS A 45 -14.71 1.18 3.21
CA LYS A 45 -15.43 0.22 2.36
C LYS A 45 -14.47 -0.77 1.70
N ILE A 46 -13.42 -0.25 1.03
CA ILE A 46 -12.43 -1.08 0.33
C ILE A 46 -11.74 -2.03 1.31
N LEU A 47 -11.26 -1.53 2.45
CA LEU A 47 -10.53 -2.34 3.44
C LEU A 47 -11.36 -3.42 4.11
N LYS A 48 -12.70 -3.34 4.07
CA LYS A 48 -13.61 -4.36 4.64
C LYS A 48 -14.20 -5.30 3.61
N ASP A 49 -13.97 -5.05 2.32
CA ASP A 49 -14.53 -5.85 1.25
C ASP A 49 -13.86 -7.23 1.14
N GLN A 50 -14.59 -8.26 1.58
CA GLN A 50 -14.13 -9.64 1.56
C GLN A 50 -14.06 -10.24 0.15
N SER A 51 -14.50 -9.54 -0.90
CA SER A 51 -14.26 -9.95 -2.29
C SER A 51 -12.84 -9.63 -2.75
N ILE A 52 -12.21 -8.59 -2.17
CA ILE A 52 -10.82 -8.20 -2.42
C ILE A 52 -9.88 -8.98 -1.50
N TRP A 53 -10.19 -8.97 -0.21
CA TRP A 53 -9.25 -9.42 0.81
C TRP A 53 -9.42 -10.91 1.13
N GLY A 54 -8.29 -11.61 1.27
CA GLY A 54 -8.25 -12.98 1.75
C GLY A 54 -8.34 -13.09 3.27
N ASP A 55 -8.44 -14.32 3.77
CA ASP A 55 -8.55 -14.63 5.21
C ASP A 55 -7.36 -14.10 6.04
N ASP A 56 -6.20 -13.88 5.42
CA ASP A 56 -5.00 -13.40 6.12
C ASP A 56 -4.90 -11.87 6.16
N ALA A 57 -5.71 -11.14 5.39
CA ALA A 57 -5.67 -9.68 5.32
C ALA A 57 -5.94 -8.99 6.66
N ILE A 58 -6.82 -9.54 7.51
CA ILE A 58 -7.07 -8.96 8.83
C ILE A 58 -5.80 -8.91 9.70
N ARG A 59 -4.89 -9.86 9.50
CA ARG A 59 -3.62 -9.89 10.23
C ARG A 59 -2.71 -8.74 9.81
N LEU A 60 -2.74 -8.43 8.51
CA LEU A 60 -2.07 -7.25 7.98
C LEU A 60 -2.64 -5.98 8.60
N PHE A 61 -3.96 -5.79 8.54
CA PHE A 61 -4.59 -4.59 9.10
C PHE A 61 -4.35 -4.48 10.61
N ALA A 62 -4.43 -5.58 11.36
CA ALA A 62 -4.15 -5.59 12.78
C ALA A 62 -2.67 -5.39 13.16
N SER A 63 -1.76 -5.34 12.18
CA SER A 63 -0.33 -5.09 12.40
C SER A 63 0.19 -3.87 11.63
N ILE A 64 -0.69 -3.08 10.99
CA ILE A 64 -0.28 -1.96 10.13
C ILE A 64 0.50 -0.88 10.90
N ASP A 65 0.19 -0.69 12.19
CA ASP A 65 0.94 0.15 13.12
C ASP A 65 2.41 -0.27 13.24
N ARG A 66 2.68 -1.59 13.19
CA ARG A 66 4.04 -2.13 13.26
C ARG A 66 4.87 -1.82 12.03
N TRP A 67 4.23 -1.76 10.86
CA TRP A 67 4.87 -1.33 9.63
C TRP A 67 5.20 0.18 9.70
N LYS A 68 4.27 0.98 10.23
CA LYS A 68 4.47 2.42 10.45
C LYS A 68 5.63 2.71 11.41
N GLU A 69 5.65 2.05 12.57
CA GLU A 69 6.73 2.18 13.57
C GLU A 69 8.10 1.83 12.98
N ALA A 70 8.15 0.91 12.00
CA ALA A 70 9.36 0.54 11.30
C ALA A 70 9.76 1.51 10.17
N GLY A 71 9.01 2.61 9.99
CA GLY A 71 9.27 3.66 9.00
C GLY A 71 8.71 3.37 7.61
N GLN A 72 7.82 2.40 7.46
CA GLN A 72 7.16 2.15 6.17
C GLN A 72 6.03 3.15 5.97
N THR A 73 6.07 3.87 4.85
CA THR A 73 5.01 4.81 4.44
C THR A 73 3.96 4.14 3.57
N SER A 74 4.37 3.12 2.81
CA SER A 74 3.48 2.28 2.02
C SER A 74 3.88 0.81 2.13
N ILE A 75 2.93 -0.06 1.78
CA ILE A 75 3.15 -1.50 1.61
C ILE A 75 2.48 -1.97 0.33
N LEU A 76 2.99 -3.07 -0.22
CA LEU A 76 2.48 -3.76 -1.39
C LEU A 76 1.91 -5.11 -0.94
N VAL A 77 0.63 -5.34 -1.17
CA VAL A 77 -0.08 -6.55 -0.78
C VAL A 77 -0.31 -7.40 -2.02
N TYR A 78 0.31 -8.57 -2.04
CA TYR A 78 0.15 -9.60 -3.06
C TYR A 78 -0.84 -10.66 -2.58
N ALA A 79 -1.14 -11.64 -3.42
CA ALA A 79 -1.95 -12.79 -3.02
C ALA A 79 -1.37 -13.51 -1.78
N ASP A 80 -0.06 -13.74 -1.74
CA ASP A 80 0.61 -14.63 -0.77
C ASP A 80 1.54 -13.91 0.22
N ARG A 81 1.79 -12.61 0.04
CA ARG A 81 2.79 -11.87 0.82
C ARG A 81 2.48 -10.37 0.92
N VAL A 82 3.12 -9.73 1.89
CA VAL A 82 3.16 -8.29 2.06
C VAL A 82 4.60 -7.81 1.95
N VAL A 83 4.85 -6.76 1.18
CA VAL A 83 6.18 -6.20 0.95
C VAL A 83 6.19 -4.73 1.35
N GLY A 84 7.25 -4.27 2.02
CA GLY A 84 7.45 -2.87 2.36
C GLY A 84 7.68 -1.99 1.12
N GLY A 85 7.16 -0.76 1.16
CA GLY A 85 7.35 0.22 0.10
C GLY A 85 8.78 0.77 0.01
N THR A 86 9.52 0.78 1.12
CA THR A 86 10.89 1.31 1.16
C THR A 86 11.86 0.40 0.40
N LYS A 87 12.64 1.00 -0.49
CA LYS A 87 13.72 0.34 -1.26
C LYS A 87 15.05 0.55 -0.55
N TRP A 88 15.85 -0.50 -0.41
CA TRP A 88 17.23 -0.41 0.08
C TRP A 88 18.22 -0.97 -0.94
N GLU A 89 19.38 -0.34 -1.08
CA GLU A 89 20.46 -0.85 -1.93
C GLU A 89 21.15 -2.08 -1.34
N THR A 90 21.10 -2.25 -0.02
CA THR A 90 21.76 -3.35 0.69
C THR A 90 20.81 -4.14 1.56
N ALA A 91 21.04 -5.45 1.64
CA ALA A 91 20.23 -6.36 2.45
C ALA A 91 20.26 -6.04 3.96
N GLY A 92 21.34 -5.39 4.44
CA GLY A 92 21.54 -5.10 5.86
C GLY A 92 20.44 -4.22 6.46
N ARG A 93 20.14 -3.08 5.81
CA ARG A 93 19.10 -2.15 6.27
C ARG A 93 17.69 -2.74 6.21
N ALA A 94 17.40 -3.50 5.16
CA ALA A 94 16.16 -4.25 5.05
C ALA A 94 16.05 -5.31 6.15
N ARG A 95 17.15 -5.99 6.51
CA ARG A 95 17.17 -7.00 7.59
C ARG A 95 16.96 -6.37 8.97
N GLU A 96 17.60 -5.25 9.26
CA GLU A 96 17.37 -4.46 10.49
C GLU A 96 15.89 -4.09 10.62
N THR A 97 15.29 -3.61 9.54
CA THR A 97 13.87 -3.21 9.51
C THR A 97 12.96 -4.43 9.68
N ALA A 98 13.24 -5.54 9.00
CA ALA A 98 12.50 -6.80 9.13
C ALA A 98 12.53 -7.34 10.57
N ALA A 99 13.68 -7.25 11.25
CA ALA A 99 13.82 -7.63 12.66
C ALA A 99 12.96 -6.75 13.57
N ARG A 100 12.94 -5.42 13.35
CA ARG A 100 12.07 -4.50 14.10
C ARG A 100 10.60 -4.82 13.93
N ILE A 101 10.14 -5.06 12.68
CA ILE A 101 8.74 -5.43 12.43
C ILE A 101 8.42 -6.77 13.09
N SER A 102 9.29 -7.78 12.94
CA SER A 102 9.11 -9.10 13.58
C SER A 102 8.96 -8.99 15.09
N GLN A 103 9.81 -8.20 15.75
CA GLN A 103 9.73 -7.97 17.19
C GLN A 103 8.46 -7.21 17.58
N ALA A 104 8.07 -6.19 16.80
CA ALA A 104 6.88 -5.41 17.06
C ALA A 104 5.59 -6.22 16.88
N MET A 105 5.57 -7.19 15.95
CA MET A 105 4.47 -8.14 15.76
C MET A 105 4.26 -9.10 16.94
N GLN A 106 5.23 -9.24 17.85
CA GLN A 106 5.08 -10.05 19.07
C GLN A 106 4.36 -9.29 20.20
N ARG A 107 4.21 -7.97 20.08
CA ARG A 107 3.55 -7.14 21.10
C ARG A 107 2.02 -7.31 21.04
N PRO A 108 1.30 -7.03 22.15
CA PRO A 108 -0.16 -6.97 22.12
C PRO A 108 -0.67 -6.05 21.01
N ARG A 109 -1.70 -6.49 20.29
CA ARG A 109 -2.27 -5.73 19.16
C ARG A 109 -3.06 -4.52 19.67
N ASN A 110 -3.03 -3.44 18.90
CA ASN A 110 -3.95 -2.33 19.12
C ASN A 110 -5.39 -2.79 18.88
N LYS A 111 -6.33 -2.14 19.57
CA LYS A 111 -7.74 -2.46 19.44
C LYS A 111 -8.25 -1.95 18.09
N LEU A 112 -8.72 -2.87 17.25
CA LEU A 112 -9.41 -2.57 16.00
C LEU A 112 -10.66 -1.73 16.27
N SER A 113 -11.02 -0.86 15.32
CA SER A 113 -12.27 -0.12 15.39
C SER A 113 -13.47 -1.08 15.37
N PRO A 114 -14.62 -0.71 15.98
CA PRO A 114 -15.80 -1.58 16.02
C PRO A 114 -16.25 -2.06 14.63
N GLY A 115 -16.15 -1.18 13.62
CA GLY A 115 -16.51 -1.50 12.24
C GLY A 115 -15.63 -2.60 11.62
N PHE A 116 -14.32 -2.60 11.93
CA PHE A 116 -13.41 -3.66 11.49
C PHE A 116 -13.60 -4.96 12.27
N LEU A 117 -13.82 -4.89 13.59
CA LEU A 117 -14.10 -6.09 14.38
C LEU A 117 -15.32 -6.84 13.85
N ALA A 118 -16.41 -6.12 13.54
CA ALA A 118 -17.62 -6.72 12.99
C ALA A 118 -17.39 -7.37 11.62
N ALA A 119 -16.59 -6.74 10.74
CA ALA A 119 -16.29 -7.28 9.42
C ALA A 119 -15.45 -8.57 9.44
N TYR A 120 -14.66 -8.79 10.50
CA TYR A 120 -13.68 -9.88 10.57
C TYR A 120 -13.88 -10.86 11.73
N GLN A 121 -15.03 -10.81 12.41
CA GLN A 121 -15.29 -11.59 13.63
C GLN A 121 -14.99 -13.09 13.47
N GLY A 122 -15.37 -13.70 12.34
CA GLY A 122 -15.14 -15.14 12.07
C GLY A 122 -13.70 -15.52 11.67
N VAL A 123 -12.83 -14.55 11.43
CA VAL A 123 -11.45 -14.77 10.97
C VAL A 123 -10.44 -14.64 12.13
N LEU A 124 -10.77 -13.83 13.14
CA LEU A 124 -9.90 -13.53 14.27
C LEU A 124 -9.62 -14.72 15.20
N GLU A 125 -10.48 -15.74 15.19
CA GLU A 125 -10.38 -16.92 16.06
C GLU A 125 -9.38 -17.98 15.57
N LYS A 126 -8.96 -17.91 14.30
CA LYS A 126 -8.03 -18.88 13.71
C LYS A 126 -6.62 -18.65 14.28
N ARG A 127 -5.99 -19.69 14.83
CA ARG A 127 -4.57 -19.64 15.26
C ARG A 127 -3.67 -19.60 14.03
N ILE A 128 -2.68 -18.74 14.08
CA ILE A 128 -1.93 -18.28 12.91
C ILE A 128 -0.48 -18.74 13.05
N PRO A 129 0.11 -19.38 12.01
CA PRO A 129 1.55 -19.61 12.00
C PRO A 129 2.29 -18.28 12.09
N SER A 130 3.29 -18.20 12.97
CA SER A 130 4.20 -17.06 13.01
C SER A 130 5.01 -17.02 11.72
N GLY A 131 4.53 -16.30 10.71
CA GLY A 131 5.30 -16.01 9.50
C GLY A 131 6.45 -15.08 9.85
N GLN A 132 7.66 -15.40 9.39
CA GLN A 132 8.83 -14.55 9.62
C GLN A 132 8.79 -13.35 8.66
N VAL A 133 9.02 -12.16 9.21
CA VAL A 133 9.30 -10.98 8.40
C VAL A 133 10.79 -11.00 8.06
N GLN A 134 11.12 -10.98 6.78
CA GLN A 134 12.49 -11.15 6.30
C GLN A 134 12.88 -10.07 5.30
N SER A 135 14.18 -9.94 5.06
CA SER A 135 14.73 -9.15 3.96
C SER A 135 14.76 -10.03 2.71
N SER A 136 14.26 -9.51 1.59
CA SER A 136 14.26 -10.20 0.31
C SER A 136 14.69 -9.25 -0.80
N ARG A 137 15.35 -9.79 -1.84
CA ARG A 137 15.63 -9.04 -3.06
C ARG A 137 14.36 -8.99 -3.90
N PHE A 138 13.91 -7.79 -4.21
CA PHE A 138 12.75 -7.53 -5.02
C PHE A 138 13.15 -7.50 -6.50
N MET A 139 12.66 -8.47 -7.28
CA MET A 139 13.22 -8.78 -8.60
C MET A 139 12.93 -7.72 -9.66
N GLU A 140 11.90 -6.90 -9.47
CA GLU A 140 11.46 -5.88 -10.44
C GLU A 140 12.41 -4.69 -10.51
N ASP A 141 13.01 -4.29 -9.39
CA ASP A 141 13.93 -3.14 -9.31
C ASP A 141 15.29 -3.47 -8.67
N ASP A 142 15.54 -4.75 -8.37
CA ASP A 142 16.72 -5.27 -7.68
C ASP A 142 17.02 -4.64 -6.30
N SER A 143 16.06 -3.92 -5.73
CA SER A 143 16.18 -3.41 -4.37
C SER A 143 16.04 -4.55 -3.35
N PHE A 144 16.60 -4.37 -2.16
CA PHE A 144 16.20 -5.16 -1.00
C PHE A 144 14.99 -4.51 -0.37
N ARG A 145 14.04 -5.33 0.08
CA ARG A 145 12.80 -4.90 0.75
C ARG A 145 12.48 -5.83 1.91
N VAL A 146 11.63 -5.35 2.80
CA VAL A 146 11.06 -6.18 3.87
C VAL A 146 9.86 -6.94 3.32
N GLN A 147 9.76 -8.22 3.62
CA GLN A 147 8.69 -9.09 3.16
C GLN A 147 8.16 -9.93 4.33
N TRP A 148 6.83 -10.02 4.41
CA TRP A 148 6.13 -10.93 5.28
C TRP A 148 5.35 -11.93 4.43
N SER A 149 5.67 -13.22 4.60
CA SER A 149 5.15 -14.30 3.73
C SER A 149 4.89 -15.55 4.56
N PRO A 150 3.83 -15.58 5.40
CA PRO A 150 3.46 -16.80 6.09
C PRO A 150 3.11 -17.90 5.08
N GLU A 151 3.46 -19.14 5.40
CA GLU A 151 3.12 -20.28 4.56
C GLU A 151 1.60 -20.41 4.42
N GLY A 152 1.13 -20.57 3.18
CA GLY A 152 -0.29 -20.72 2.86
C GLY A 152 -1.14 -19.46 3.07
N ALA A 153 -0.52 -18.29 3.31
CA ALA A 153 -1.26 -17.05 3.47
C ALA A 153 -1.98 -16.64 2.19
N VAL A 154 -3.18 -16.10 2.35
CA VAL A 154 -3.98 -15.45 1.31
C VAL A 154 -4.37 -14.06 1.79
N PHE A 155 -3.61 -13.05 1.39
CA PHE A 155 -3.90 -11.64 1.70
C PHE A 155 -4.81 -11.00 0.66
N LEU A 156 -4.58 -11.29 -0.62
CA LEU A 156 -5.36 -10.73 -1.74
C LEU A 156 -6.00 -11.88 -2.54
N LYS A 157 -7.30 -11.78 -2.81
CA LYS A 157 -8.02 -12.72 -3.68
C LYS A 157 -7.77 -12.36 -5.15
N PRO A 158 -7.92 -13.32 -6.08
CA PRO A 158 -7.93 -13.02 -7.50
C PRO A 158 -8.96 -11.94 -7.82
N LEU A 159 -8.49 -10.84 -8.41
CA LEU A 159 -9.27 -9.63 -8.62
C LEU A 159 -8.91 -9.03 -9.98
N THR A 160 -9.87 -8.45 -10.68
CA THR A 160 -9.62 -7.70 -11.93
C THR A 160 -9.89 -6.22 -11.70
N LEU A 161 -9.22 -5.35 -12.46
CA LEU A 161 -9.48 -3.91 -12.36
C LEU A 161 -10.94 -3.58 -12.71
N ARG A 162 -11.54 -4.32 -13.64
CA ARG A 162 -12.97 -4.18 -13.97
C ARG A 162 -13.87 -4.43 -12.76
N ALA A 163 -13.62 -5.50 -12.00
CA ALA A 163 -14.41 -5.79 -10.79
C ALA A 163 -14.26 -4.69 -9.73
N VAL A 164 -13.06 -4.11 -9.60
CA VAL A 164 -12.83 -2.93 -8.74
C VAL A 164 -13.65 -1.73 -9.23
N MET A 165 -13.63 -1.45 -10.53
CA MET A 165 -14.38 -0.34 -11.11
C MET A 165 -15.89 -0.51 -10.98
N ASP A 166 -16.39 -1.73 -11.16
CA ASP A 166 -17.81 -2.06 -10.99
C ASP A 166 -18.25 -1.86 -9.53
N ALA A 167 -17.38 -2.13 -8.55
CA ALA A 167 -17.67 -1.98 -7.12
C ALA A 167 -17.48 -0.54 -6.59
N TYR A 168 -16.48 0.20 -7.07
CA TYR A 168 -16.04 1.47 -6.48
C TYR A 168 -16.08 2.67 -7.43
N GLY A 169 -16.44 2.46 -8.69
CA GLY A 169 -16.39 3.47 -9.74
C GLY A 169 -15.00 3.62 -10.38
N PRO A 170 -14.85 4.58 -11.30
CA PRO A 170 -13.55 4.85 -11.92
C PRO A 170 -12.52 5.30 -10.86
N PRO A 171 -11.22 5.05 -11.09
CA PRO A 171 -10.18 5.55 -10.20
C PRO A 171 -10.15 7.09 -10.19
N GLU A 172 -9.75 7.66 -9.06
CA GLU A 172 -9.56 9.11 -8.90
C GLU A 172 -8.38 9.60 -9.75
N LYS A 173 -7.35 8.76 -9.84
CA LYS A 173 -6.14 9.01 -10.62
C LYS A 173 -5.58 7.68 -11.14
N SER A 174 -5.00 7.74 -12.33
CA SER A 174 -4.22 6.62 -12.87
C SER A 174 -2.83 7.08 -13.26
N ALA A 175 -1.83 6.24 -13.02
CA ALA A 175 -0.45 6.49 -13.37
C ALA A 175 0.19 5.23 -13.97
N THR A 176 1.15 5.44 -14.87
CA THR A 176 2.01 4.37 -15.38
C THR A 176 3.41 4.55 -14.85
N GLU A 177 3.97 3.50 -14.24
CA GLU A 177 5.34 3.47 -13.74
C GLU A 177 6.12 2.40 -14.52
N VAL A 178 7.29 2.77 -15.03
CA VAL A 178 8.22 1.82 -15.66
C VAL A 178 9.30 1.49 -14.66
N VAL A 179 9.35 0.22 -14.24
CA VAL A 179 10.31 -0.29 -13.27
C VAL A 179 11.37 -1.09 -14.00
N GLN A 180 12.61 -0.58 -13.96
CA GLN A 180 13.77 -1.20 -14.61
C GLN A 180 14.65 -1.87 -13.55
N ALA A 181 14.78 -3.20 -13.65
CA ALA A 181 15.80 -3.95 -12.94
C ALA A 181 17.19 -3.67 -13.52
N HIS A 182 18.24 -3.89 -12.73
CA HIS A 182 19.61 -3.87 -13.21
C HIS A 182 19.88 -5.10 -14.11
N GLY A 183 20.51 -4.88 -15.27
CA GLY A 183 20.88 -5.92 -16.24
C GLY A 183 19.89 -6.09 -17.40
N ASP A 184 19.90 -7.27 -18.03
CA ASP A 184 19.21 -7.52 -19.30
C ASP A 184 17.73 -7.94 -19.14
N ARG A 185 17.12 -7.71 -17.97
CA ARG A 185 15.70 -8.01 -17.75
C ARG A 185 14.83 -6.99 -18.47
N ARG A 186 13.73 -7.47 -19.06
CA ARG A 186 12.67 -6.60 -19.58
C ARG A 186 12.12 -5.73 -18.44
N PRO A 187 12.04 -4.40 -18.60
CA PRO A 187 11.36 -3.54 -17.63
C PRO A 187 9.90 -3.93 -17.44
N ALA A 188 9.42 -3.81 -16.21
CA ALA A 188 8.00 -3.96 -15.90
C ALA A 188 7.28 -2.63 -16.11
N VAL A 189 6.10 -2.68 -16.72
CA VAL A 189 5.19 -1.54 -16.84
C VAL A 189 4.03 -1.77 -15.89
N LEU A 190 3.93 -0.91 -14.89
CA LEU A 190 2.89 -0.94 -13.87
C LEU A 190 1.83 0.11 -14.21
N THR A 191 0.56 -0.27 -14.18
CA THR A 191 -0.56 0.66 -14.21
C THR A 191 -1.18 0.70 -12.83
N ILE A 192 -1.14 1.86 -12.19
CA ILE A 192 -1.61 2.11 -10.83
C ILE A 192 -2.91 2.90 -10.91
N SER A 193 -3.99 2.35 -10.36
CA SER A 193 -5.31 2.99 -10.26
C SER A 193 -5.59 3.35 -8.81
N GLU A 194 -5.58 4.65 -8.49
CA GLU A 194 -5.67 5.19 -7.14
C GLU A 194 -7.14 5.45 -6.73
N TYR A 195 -7.43 5.13 -5.48
CA TYR A 195 -8.73 5.27 -4.83
C TYR A 195 -8.57 5.81 -3.41
N ALA A 196 -9.64 6.40 -2.88
CA ALA A 196 -9.74 6.88 -1.52
C ALA A 196 -8.64 7.90 -1.18
N ASN A 197 -8.48 8.92 -2.03
CA ASN A 197 -7.47 9.97 -1.96
C ASN A 197 -6.03 9.41 -2.00
N GLY A 198 -5.80 8.41 -2.86
CA GLY A 198 -4.49 7.76 -3.01
C GLY A 198 -4.11 6.80 -1.88
N ALA A 199 -4.99 6.55 -0.91
CA ALA A 199 -4.72 5.61 0.18
C ALA A 199 -4.68 4.14 -0.27
N VAL A 200 -5.33 3.83 -1.40
CA VAL A 200 -5.32 2.50 -2.03
C VAL A 200 -4.98 2.63 -3.51
N GLY A 201 -3.99 1.87 -3.98
CA GLY A 201 -3.67 1.75 -5.40
C GLY A 201 -3.80 0.30 -5.88
N PHE A 202 -4.67 0.03 -6.85
CA PHE A 202 -4.72 -1.29 -7.50
C PHE A 202 -3.73 -1.30 -8.67
N VAL A 203 -2.84 -2.28 -8.69
CA VAL A 203 -1.73 -2.34 -9.64
C VAL A 203 -1.91 -3.50 -10.60
N GLN A 204 -1.87 -3.20 -11.90
CA GLN A 204 -1.70 -4.19 -12.97
C GLN A 204 -0.26 -4.17 -13.45
N SER A 205 0.28 -5.33 -13.80
CA SER A 205 1.65 -5.49 -14.30
C SER A 205 1.63 -6.15 -15.68
N ASP A 206 2.38 -5.61 -16.63
CA ASP A 206 2.56 -6.23 -17.95
C ASP A 206 3.41 -7.51 -17.92
N LEU A 207 4.00 -7.84 -16.76
CA LEU A 207 4.69 -9.10 -16.49
C LEU A 207 3.79 -10.14 -15.81
N ALA A 208 2.58 -9.77 -15.38
CA ALA A 208 1.65 -10.72 -14.78
C ALA A 208 1.16 -11.74 -15.83
N PRO A 209 0.86 -12.99 -15.44
CA PRO A 209 0.30 -13.99 -16.36
C PRO A 209 -1.01 -13.56 -17.02
N ASP A 210 -1.83 -12.80 -16.28
CA ASP A 210 -3.03 -12.15 -16.76
C ASP A 210 -2.90 -10.62 -16.58
N PRO A 211 -2.69 -9.85 -17.66
CA PRO A 211 -2.56 -8.39 -17.59
C PRO A 211 -3.84 -7.68 -17.11
N SER A 212 -5.00 -8.35 -17.15
CA SER A 212 -6.27 -7.79 -16.67
C SER A 212 -6.45 -7.96 -15.15
N ALA A 213 -5.67 -8.84 -14.53
CA ALA A 213 -5.68 -9.08 -13.10
C ALA A 213 -4.95 -7.97 -12.34
N VAL A 214 -5.45 -7.67 -11.15
CA VAL A 214 -4.72 -6.90 -10.14
C VAL A 214 -3.62 -7.81 -9.61
N ASP A 215 -2.38 -7.46 -9.88
CA ASP A 215 -1.19 -8.18 -9.41
C ASP A 215 -0.96 -7.92 -7.90
N ARG A 216 -1.18 -6.69 -7.46
CA ARG A 216 -1.00 -6.25 -6.07
C ARG A 216 -1.79 -4.99 -5.76
N VAL A 217 -1.95 -4.73 -4.46
CA VAL A 217 -2.54 -3.49 -3.94
C VAL A 217 -1.48 -2.72 -3.16
N ILE A 218 -1.32 -1.43 -3.46
CA ILE A 218 -0.53 -0.48 -2.68
C ILE A 218 -1.43 0.11 -1.60
N LEU A 219 -0.97 0.12 -0.37
CA LEU A 219 -1.67 0.76 0.74
C LEU A 219 -0.79 1.84 1.36
N ASP A 220 -1.36 3.03 1.58
CA ASP A 220 -0.77 4.04 2.46
C ASP A 220 -0.91 3.59 3.91
N VAL A 221 0.23 3.40 4.58
CA VAL A 221 0.27 2.83 5.92
C VAL A 221 -0.43 3.73 6.94
N THR A 222 -0.30 5.05 6.81
CA THR A 222 -0.86 6.00 7.79
C THR A 222 -2.38 6.11 7.63
N ALA A 223 -2.87 6.24 6.41
CA ALA A 223 -4.30 6.30 6.12
C ALA A 223 -5.00 5.00 6.55
N VAL A 224 -4.40 3.85 6.25
CA VAL A 224 -4.95 2.55 6.67
C VAL A 224 -4.95 2.41 8.19
N GLU A 225 -3.86 2.76 8.88
CA GLU A 225 -3.80 2.73 10.34
C GLU A 225 -4.93 3.56 10.97
N HIS A 226 -5.13 4.79 10.50
CA HIS A 226 -6.20 5.68 10.99
C HIS A 226 -7.61 5.13 10.75
N ALA A 227 -7.82 4.41 9.65
CA ALA A 227 -9.12 3.79 9.35
C ALA A 227 -9.35 2.50 10.17
N VAL A 228 -8.30 1.72 10.38
CA VAL A 228 -8.37 0.41 11.02
C VAL A 228 -8.50 0.52 12.54
N PHE A 229 -7.72 1.39 13.16
CA PHE A 229 -7.74 1.55 14.61
C PHE A 229 -8.67 2.67 15.01
N ALA A 230 -9.35 2.52 16.15
CA ALA A 230 -10.10 3.62 16.72
C ALA A 230 -9.14 4.79 16.97
N ALA A 231 -9.53 6.00 16.56
CA ALA A 231 -8.79 7.20 16.95
C ALA A 231 -8.62 7.15 18.47
N GLN A 232 -7.38 6.95 18.94
CA GLN A 232 -7.05 7.02 20.35
C GLN A 232 -7.25 8.48 20.74
N ARG A 233 -8.44 8.79 21.25
CA ARG A 233 -8.76 10.08 21.87
C ARG A 233 -8.28 10.08 23.30
#